data_AF-A0A2M8PKB6-F1
#
_entry.id   AF-A0A2M8PKB6-F1
#
_cell.length_a   1.000
_cell.length_b   1.000
_cell.length_c   1.000
_cell.angle_alpha   90.00
_cell.angle_beta   90.00
_cell.angle_gamma   90.00
#
_symmetry.space_group_name_H-M   'P 1'
#
loop_
_entity.id
_entity.type
_entity.pdbx_description
1 polymer ?
#
loop_
_entity_poly.entity_id
_entity_poly.type
_entity_poly.pdbx_seq_one_letter_code
_entity_poly.pdbx_strand_id
1 'polypeptide(L)'
;MKTPPPITQLLSAAQAGDAQAMEQLFPLVYDELVKIAHSLRVRWQGNYTLNTTSLVHEAYLKLSDQDENAYANRAHFFAVAAKAMRHILVNYSKMKNAAKRGGKDIPIDLQKVENILADDALSDYILD
;
A
#
# COMPACT_ATOMS: atom_id res chain seq x y z
N MET A 1 14.84 -27.10 15.03
CA MET A 1 14.30 -25.75 14.78
C MET A 1 13.92 -25.69 13.31
N LYS A 2 12.66 -25.39 12.96
CA LYS A 2 12.28 -25.17 11.55
C LYS A 2 12.80 -23.79 11.16
N THR A 3 13.68 -23.70 10.17
CA THR A 3 14.07 -22.43 9.57
C THR A 3 12.81 -21.80 8.99
N PRO A 4 12.44 -20.56 9.34
CA PRO A 4 11.28 -19.93 8.76
C PRO A 4 11.47 -19.83 7.23
N PRO A 5 10.41 -20.09 6.45
CA PRO A 5 10.49 -20.01 4.99
C PRO A 5 10.97 -18.61 4.57
N PRO A 6 11.81 -18.50 3.52
CA PRO A 6 12.22 -17.21 2.96
C PRO A 6 11.01 -16.31 2.72
N ILE A 7 11.13 -15.01 3.01
CA ILE A 7 10.05 -14.03 2.85
C ILE A 7 9.41 -14.04 1.45
N THR A 8 10.20 -14.34 0.41
CA THR A 8 9.72 -14.48 -0.97
C THR A 8 8.77 -15.68 -1.15
N GLN A 9 9.00 -16.78 -0.43
CA GLN A 9 8.09 -17.93 -0.44
C GLN A 9 6.79 -17.61 0.31
N LEU A 10 6.89 -16.90 1.45
CA LEU A 10 5.72 -16.42 2.18
C LEU A 10 4.90 -15.41 1.36
N LEU A 11 5.55 -14.54 0.60
CA LEU A 11 4.90 -13.62 -0.34
C LEU A 11 4.13 -14.37 -1.44
N SER A 12 4.75 -15.37 -2.05
CA SER A 12 4.11 -16.17 -3.11
C SER A 12 2.94 -17.00 -2.58
N ALA A 13 3.09 -17.61 -1.40
CA ALA A 13 2.01 -18.38 -0.77
C ALA A 13 0.86 -17.47 -0.31
N ALA A 14 1.16 -16.31 0.30
CA ALA A 14 0.15 -15.34 0.70
C ALA A 14 -0.63 -14.77 -0.50
N GLN A 15 0.03 -14.60 -1.66
CA GLN A 15 -0.64 -14.23 -2.91
C GLN A 15 -1.59 -15.32 -3.40
N ALA A 16 -1.24 -16.60 -3.25
CA ALA A 16 -2.10 -17.74 -3.60
C ALA A 16 -3.24 -17.97 -2.59
N GLY A 17 -3.53 -17.00 -1.71
CA GLY A 17 -4.60 -17.06 -0.72
C GLY A 17 -4.26 -17.88 0.54
N ASP A 18 -2.99 -18.26 0.75
CA ASP A 18 -2.59 -18.97 1.98
C ASP A 18 -2.62 -18.01 3.17
N ALA A 19 -3.70 -18.10 3.96
CA ALA A 19 -3.89 -17.33 5.18
C ALA A 19 -2.78 -17.56 6.21
N GLN A 20 -2.20 -18.76 6.28
CA GLN A 20 -1.11 -19.07 7.20
C GLN A 20 0.21 -18.43 6.75
N ALA A 21 0.46 -18.39 5.45
CA ALA A 21 1.59 -17.64 4.90
C ALA A 21 1.42 -16.14 5.14
N MET A 22 0.20 -15.61 5.01
CA MET A 22 -0.11 -14.22 5.31
C MET A 22 0.14 -13.87 6.78
N GLU A 23 -0.30 -14.73 7.71
CA GLU A 23 -0.06 -14.56 9.16
C GLU A 23 1.44 -14.54 9.50
N GLN A 24 2.25 -15.39 8.84
CA GLN A 24 3.69 -15.42 9.02
C GLN A 24 4.41 -14.24 8.33
N LEU A 25 3.89 -13.78 7.20
CA LEU A 25 4.46 -12.67 6.43
C LEU A 25 4.29 -11.34 7.15
N PHE A 26 3.11 -11.10 7.72
CA PHE A 26 2.74 -9.82 8.32
C PHE A 26 3.80 -9.27 9.30
N PRO A 27 4.22 -10.00 10.34
CA PRO A 27 5.24 -9.50 11.29
C PRO A 27 6.61 -9.25 10.63
N LEU A 28 6.94 -9.93 9.52
CA LEU A 28 8.21 -9.72 8.81
C LEU A 28 8.25 -8.45 7.98
N VAL A 29 7.08 -7.98 7.52
CA VAL A 29 6.96 -6.77 6.68
C VAL A 29 6.46 -5.56 7.45
N TYR A 30 5.74 -5.75 8.56
CA TYR A 30 5.05 -4.68 9.29
C TYR A 30 5.99 -3.57 9.74
N ASP A 31 7.11 -3.91 10.38
CA ASP A 31 8.08 -2.91 10.86
C ASP A 31 8.65 -2.04 9.73
N GLU A 32 8.85 -2.64 8.56
CA GLU A 32 9.36 -1.93 7.39
C GLU A 32 8.27 -1.05 6.76
N LEU A 33 7.03 -1.55 6.70
CA LEU A 33 5.87 -0.76 6.30
C LEU A 33 5.66 0.45 7.22
N VAL A 34 5.82 0.30 8.54
CA VAL A 34 5.71 1.41 9.50
C VAL A 34 6.80 2.46 9.25
N LYS A 35 8.05 2.05 8.99
CA LYS A 35 9.14 2.98 8.66
C LYS A 35 8.85 3.75 7.36
N ILE A 36 8.38 3.07 6.32
CA ILE A 36 7.98 3.69 5.05
C ILE A 36 6.84 4.67 5.27
N ALA A 37 5.76 4.23 5.93
CA ALA A 37 4.59 5.04 6.22
C ALA A 37 4.95 6.28 7.03
N HIS A 38 5.81 6.15 8.03
CA HIS A 38 6.29 7.28 8.84
C HIS A 38 7.06 8.29 7.97
N SER A 39 8.02 7.82 7.17
CA SER A 39 8.79 8.68 6.25
C SER A 39 7.88 9.40 5.25
N LEU A 40 6.91 8.70 4.65
CA LEU A 40 5.95 9.29 3.72
C LEU A 40 5.05 10.32 4.41
N ARG A 41 4.58 10.03 5.62
CA ARG A 41 3.74 10.93 6.41
C ARG A 41 4.49 12.20 6.82
N VAL A 42 5.75 12.10 7.23
CA VAL A 42 6.58 13.27 7.59
C VAL A 42 6.82 14.16 6.38
N ARG A 43 7.06 13.58 5.20
CA ARG A 43 7.26 14.32 3.94
C ARG A 43 5.96 14.94 3.42
N TRP A 44 4.83 14.30 3.66
CA TRP A 44 3.54 14.79 3.27
C TRP A 44 3.12 15.96 4.18
N GLN A 45 3.21 17.19 3.67
CA GLN A 45 2.77 18.42 4.36
C GLN A 45 1.23 18.53 4.49
N GLY A 46 0.54 17.39 4.57
CA GLY A 46 -0.90 17.31 4.77
C GLY A 46 -1.30 17.52 6.23
N ASN A 47 -2.60 17.33 6.49
CA ASN A 47 -3.14 17.48 7.84
C ASN A 47 -2.87 16.23 8.70
N TYR A 48 -2.51 16.42 9.98
CA TYR A 48 -2.12 15.38 10.94
C TYR A 48 -3.21 14.36 11.35
N THR A 49 -4.42 14.43 10.79
CA THR A 49 -5.54 13.55 11.18
C THR A 49 -5.38 12.12 10.70
N LEU A 50 -4.61 11.87 9.64
CA LEU A 50 -4.22 10.52 9.25
C LEU A 50 -2.95 10.13 10.03
N ASN A 51 -3.04 9.06 10.84
CA ASN A 51 -1.90 8.54 11.60
C ASN A 51 -1.17 7.44 10.79
N THR A 52 0.08 7.14 11.17
CA THR A 52 0.94 6.16 10.49
C THR A 52 0.34 4.75 10.51
N THR A 53 -0.25 4.34 11.63
CA THR A 53 -0.83 3.01 11.81
C THR A 53 -2.02 2.77 10.88
N SER A 54 -2.91 3.76 10.74
CA SER A 54 -4.03 3.75 9.81
C SER A 54 -3.56 3.68 8.36
N LEU A 55 -2.51 4.43 8.00
CA LEU A 55 -1.92 4.37 6.66
C LEU A 55 -1.35 2.97 6.35
N VAL A 56 -0.71 2.33 7.32
CA VAL A 56 -0.19 0.95 7.17
C VAL A 56 -1.32 -0.04 7.00
N HIS A 57 -2.36 0.00 7.86
CA HIS A 57 -3.48 -0.93 7.76
C HIS A 57 -4.26 -0.77 6.46
N GLU A 58 -4.53 0.46 6.01
CA GLU A 58 -5.23 0.69 4.75
C GLU A 58 -4.39 0.23 3.56
N ALA A 59 -3.08 0.51 3.56
CA ALA A 59 -2.19 0.01 2.53
C ALA A 59 -2.15 -1.52 2.51
N TYR A 60 -2.07 -2.16 3.68
CA TYR A 60 -2.06 -3.62 3.79
C TYR A 60 -3.33 -4.26 3.23
N LEU A 61 -4.51 -3.75 3.61
CA LEU A 61 -5.78 -4.24 3.07
C LEU A 61 -5.84 -4.12 1.55
N LYS A 62 -5.36 -3.00 1.00
CA LYS A 62 -5.30 -2.82 -0.46
C LYS A 62 -4.32 -3.75 -1.15
N LEU A 63 -3.22 -4.13 -0.49
CA LEU A 63 -2.24 -5.04 -1.04
C LEU A 63 -2.70 -6.50 -0.98
N SER A 64 -3.52 -6.85 0.02
CA SER A 64 -4.10 -8.19 0.18
C SER A 64 -5.32 -8.44 -0.72
N ASP A 65 -5.97 -7.39 -1.21
CA ASP A 65 -7.15 -7.44 -2.09
C ASP A 65 -6.79 -7.38 -3.59
N GLN A 66 -5.49 -7.51 -3.93
CA GLN A 66 -4.98 -7.47 -5.31
C GLN A 66 -4.79 -8.90 -5.85
N ASP A 67 -4.94 -9.06 -7.17
CA ASP A 67 -4.84 -10.33 -7.89
C ASP A 67 -3.53 -11.10 -7.63
N GLU A 68 -3.62 -12.42 -7.82
CA GLU A 68 -2.47 -13.32 -7.89
C GLU A 68 -1.44 -12.80 -8.92
N ASN A 69 -0.20 -12.53 -8.49
CA ASN A 69 0.96 -11.97 -9.22
C ASN A 69 1.32 -10.49 -9.01
N ALA A 70 0.72 -9.77 -8.05
CA ALA A 70 1.03 -8.35 -7.88
C ALA A 70 2.50 -8.03 -7.50
N TYR A 71 3.27 -8.96 -6.89
CA TYR A 71 4.64 -8.70 -6.41
C TYR A 71 5.59 -9.88 -6.63
N ALA A 72 6.70 -9.65 -7.33
CA ALA A 72 7.67 -10.70 -7.70
C ALA A 72 8.73 -10.99 -6.62
N ASN A 73 9.02 -10.02 -5.75
CA ASN A 73 10.01 -10.14 -4.69
C ASN A 73 9.79 -9.09 -3.59
N ARG A 74 10.57 -9.19 -2.50
CA ARG A 74 10.52 -8.28 -1.34
C ARG A 74 10.64 -6.80 -1.73
N ALA A 75 11.57 -6.45 -2.62
CA ALA A 75 11.77 -5.06 -3.03
C ALA A 75 10.57 -4.53 -3.82
N HIS A 76 10.03 -5.34 -4.74
CA HIS A 76 8.82 -5.01 -5.49
C HIS A 76 7.62 -4.82 -4.55
N PHE A 77 7.43 -5.72 -3.57
CA PHE A 77 6.38 -5.59 -2.55
C PHE A 77 6.43 -4.24 -1.82
N PHE A 78 7.59 -3.84 -1.31
CA PHE A 78 7.71 -2.54 -0.61
C PHE A 78 7.56 -1.34 -1.54
N ALA A 79 7.98 -1.46 -2.80
CA ALA A 79 7.77 -0.41 -3.80
C ALA A 79 6.26 -0.19 -4.06
N VAL A 80 5.49 -1.28 -4.23
CA VAL A 80 4.04 -1.18 -4.43
C VAL A 80 3.36 -0.68 -3.15
N ALA A 81 3.77 -1.15 -1.98
CA ALA A 81 3.24 -0.65 -0.71
C ALA A 81 3.46 0.86 -0.54
N ALA A 82 4.66 1.35 -0.85
CA ALA A 82 4.96 2.78 -0.80
C ALA A 82 4.12 3.59 -1.81
N LYS A 83 3.86 3.04 -3.01
CA LYS A 83 2.97 3.65 -4.03
C LYS A 83 1.53 3.73 -3.51
N ALA A 84 1.00 2.64 -2.97
CA ALA A 84 -0.34 2.60 -2.37
C ALA A 84 -0.48 3.63 -1.23
N MET A 85 0.50 3.71 -0.33
CA MET A 85 0.51 4.69 0.77
C MET A 85 0.51 6.14 0.26
N ARG A 86 1.30 6.46 -0.77
CA ARG A 86 1.28 7.80 -1.39
C ARG A 86 -0.10 8.14 -1.95
N HIS A 87 -0.76 7.19 -2.61
CA HIS A 87 -2.12 7.40 -3.12
C HIS A 87 -3.14 7.65 -2.01
N ILE A 88 -3.06 6.88 -0.91
CA ILE A 88 -3.91 7.08 0.28
C ILE A 88 -3.74 8.51 0.82
N LEU A 89 -2.49 8.96 1.01
CA LEU A 89 -2.19 10.32 1.49
C LEU A 89 -2.78 11.40 0.56
N VAL A 90 -2.63 11.25 -0.76
CA VAL A 90 -3.18 12.20 -1.75
C VAL A 90 -4.70 12.23 -1.72
N ASN A 91 -5.34 11.06 -1.70
CA ASN A 91 -6.80 10.96 -1.66
C ASN A 91 -7.36 11.57 -0.37
N TYR A 92 -6.70 11.36 0.76
CA TYR A 92 -7.08 11.96 2.03
C TYR A 92 -7.03 13.50 1.98
N SER A 93 -6.01 14.08 1.34
CA SER A 93 -5.97 15.54 1.09
C SER A 93 -7.13 16.01 0.22
N LYS A 94 -7.46 15.28 -0.86
CA LYS A 94 -8.55 15.63 -1.79
C LYS A 94 -9.92 15.61 -1.11
N MET A 95 -10.24 14.55 -0.37
CA MET A 95 -11.52 14.41 0.34
C MET A 95 -11.74 15.52 1.35
N LYS A 96 -10.71 15.88 2.14
CA LYS A 96 -10.83 16.96 3.13
C LYS A 96 -11.09 18.32 2.46
N ASN A 97 -10.47 18.58 1.31
CA ASN A 97 -10.70 19.82 0.55
C ASN A 97 -12.10 19.87 -0.06
N ALA A 98 -12.63 18.74 -0.55
CA ALA A 98 -13.99 18.62 -1.04
C ALA A 98 -15.03 18.83 0.09
N ALA A 99 -14.82 18.22 1.26
CA ALA A 99 -15.68 18.37 2.42
C ALA A 99 -15.77 19.83 2.92
N LYS A 100 -14.68 20.61 2.80
CA LYS A 100 -14.65 22.03 3.20
C LYS A 100 -15.39 22.98 2.25
N ARG A 101 -15.72 22.56 1.02
CA ARG A 101 -16.32 23.41 -0.03
C ARG A 101 -17.83 23.22 -0.22
N GLY A 102 -18.52 22.57 0.72
CA GLY A 102 -19.98 22.41 0.67
C GLY A 102 -20.48 21.17 -0.09
N GLY A 103 -19.62 20.15 -0.26
CA GLY A 103 -20.02 18.74 -0.41
C GLY A 103 -21.03 18.44 -1.53
N LYS A 104 -20.61 18.57 -2.79
CA LYS A 104 -21.19 17.81 -3.90
C LYS A 104 -20.07 17.35 -4.81
N ASP A 105 -19.36 16.31 -4.39
CA ASP A 105 -18.80 15.37 -5.35
C ASP A 105 -18.71 13.99 -4.70
N ILE A 106 -19.02 13.02 -5.55
CA ILE A 106 -19.48 11.66 -5.29
C ILE A 106 -18.47 10.91 -4.41
N PRO A 107 -18.92 10.11 -3.41
CA PRO A 107 -18.02 9.18 -2.73
C PRO A 107 -17.49 8.21 -3.78
N ILE A 108 -16.20 8.31 -4.10
CA ILE A 108 -15.56 7.24 -4.86
C ILE A 108 -15.50 6.06 -3.90
N ASP A 109 -16.27 5.03 -4.24
CA ASP A 109 -16.20 3.73 -3.62
C ASP A 109 -14.73 3.29 -3.61
N LEU A 110 -14.20 3.06 -2.41
CA LEU A 110 -12.79 2.73 -2.16
C LEU A 110 -12.36 1.42 -2.84
N GLN A 111 -13.31 0.70 -3.46
CA GLN A 111 -13.12 -0.57 -4.16
C GLN A 111 -12.72 -0.45 -5.65
N LYS A 112 -12.51 0.74 -6.22
CA LYS A 112 -12.06 0.85 -7.62
C LYS A 112 -10.72 1.55 -7.79
N VAL A 113 -9.67 0.78 -7.51
CA VAL A 113 -8.33 0.95 -8.10
C VAL A 113 -8.00 -0.29 -8.95
N GLU A 114 -9.01 -0.79 -9.67
CA GLU A 114 -8.77 -1.69 -10.79
C GLU A 114 -7.98 -0.88 -11.84
N ASN A 115 -6.85 -1.44 -12.30
CA ASN A 115 -6.13 -1.07 -13.53
C ASN A 115 -4.91 -0.11 -13.50
N ILE A 116 -4.15 0.04 -12.41
CA ILE A 116 -2.90 0.87 -12.43
C ILE A 116 -1.61 0.07 -12.11
N LEU A 117 -1.71 -1.24 -11.90
CA LEU A 117 -0.54 -2.10 -11.67
C LEU A 117 -0.02 -2.80 -12.94
N ALA A 118 -0.72 -2.66 -14.08
CA ALA A 118 -0.30 -3.24 -15.36
C ALA A 118 0.69 -2.37 -16.16
N ASP A 119 0.98 -1.15 -15.71
CA ASP A 119 1.84 -0.20 -16.44
C ASP A 119 3.23 -0.10 -15.80
N ASP A 120 3.94 -1.24 -15.78
CA ASP A 120 5.36 -1.32 -15.41
C ASP A 120 6.28 -0.90 -16.58
N ALA A 121 5.74 -0.19 -17.59
CA ALA A 121 6.44 0.19 -18.82
C ALA A 121 6.82 1.69 -18.92
N LEU A 122 6.52 2.53 -17.93
CA LEU A 122 6.79 3.99 -18.00
C LEU A 122 7.70 4.54 -16.88
N SER A 123 8.55 3.69 -16.29
CA SER A 123 9.56 4.11 -15.30
C SER A 123 10.70 4.98 -15.88
N ASP A 124 10.76 5.20 -17.20
CA ASP A 124 11.81 5.98 -17.86
C ASP A 124 11.50 7.46 -18.11
N TYR A 125 10.36 8.01 -17.65
CA TYR A 125 9.98 9.38 -18.01
C TYR A 125 9.51 10.27 -16.86
N ILE A 126 10.20 10.33 -15.71
CA ILE A 126 10.21 11.55 -14.87
C ILE A 126 11.55 11.66 -14.13
N LEU A 127 12.58 12.09 -14.84
CA LEU A 127 13.72 12.84 -14.30
C LEU A 127 14.01 13.97 -15.30
N ASP A 128 13.32 15.08 -15.13
CA ASP A 128 13.82 16.43 -15.45
C ASP A 128 13.09 17.46 -14.56
#